data_AF-A0A813HXX7-F1
#
_entry.id   AF-A0A813HXX7-F1
#
_cell.length_a   1.000
_cell.length_b   1.000
_cell.length_c   1.000
_cell.angle_alpha   90.00
_cell.angle_beta   90.00
_cell.angle_gamma   90.00
#
_symmetry.space_group_name_H-M   'P 1'
#
loop_
_entity.id
_entity.type
_entity.pdbx_description
1 polymer ?
#
loop_
_entity_poly.entity_id
_entity_poly.type
_entity_poly.pdbx_seq_one_letter_code
_entity_poly.pdbx_strand_id
1 'polypeptide(L)'
;MNVRVGDRFCTAVDGLVPASTEGVVQAVDQDSVTVRLEDWRVGSNTFPHLRCSRCRQSASGKCLVPHPVASRVDMGGMYSAEREESNFSCRACSQTYSKVKERGVTSMHGARWCFEGQHTSAPIPQGDLRYVAEPGAEVELASSPALQRELDRLQSDYPRLQQLTLTGDSDDRPLCFSPVLPQLRVLHIYDLQFESISLSEATTPLIEELHLRNVVDCNFEVRLSKLRRLELHHVTQDDDVINAMLQSAVCLEEFDSYKLWGVSKLFFASNQLHTVRLHRSDSLESVTLWAPALKEISLQAAYDIKHVKILDEHWLKAALPSGFAESSFSVNLVNSCASRKLVRALSEHPRVSSVEGPDDVEEFGPSPMEALWQGLRGRAVHEDDDEDDEDDEDDEDDDDESDFGSEGMFTDRTEATTMVPDSDDTSSESGSDLADEGVVLSRAGAQKAEGNAALKGGRAYEAAAAYRGALVVLGGHSSTEALELQLCCRLNLSQAYLNLARETSQNHRHNATKLAQKACRAAEKALAMQAKVEGGPVRWKVKAHFRKVEALRLISLEDALAASSESVALESDAPSLSRQNEELLCSNAIGHHS
;
A
#
# COMPACT_ATOMS: atom_id res chain seq x y z
N MET A 1 -36.78 39.08 14.74
CA MET A 1 -36.24 38.78 16.08
C MET A 1 -36.59 39.99 16.95
N ASN A 2 -37.43 39.84 17.97
CA ASN A 2 -37.85 40.98 18.81
C ASN A 2 -36.88 41.11 19.98
N VAL A 3 -36.08 42.16 20.00
CA VAL A 3 -35.11 42.43 21.08
C VAL A 3 -35.63 43.62 21.89
N ARG A 4 -35.88 43.43 23.18
CA ARG A 4 -36.18 44.53 24.12
C ARG A 4 -34.86 45.21 24.50
N VAL A 5 -34.79 46.51 24.30
CA VAL A 5 -33.61 47.33 24.62
C VAL A 5 -33.67 47.73 26.09
N GLY A 6 -32.61 47.44 26.85
CA GLY A 6 -32.32 48.06 28.15
C GLY A 6 -31.08 48.95 28.03
N ASP A 7 -30.99 49.97 28.89
CA ASP A 7 -30.11 51.16 28.86
C ASP A 7 -28.57 50.97 28.78
N ARG A 8 -28.05 49.83 28.32
CA ARG A 8 -26.60 49.54 28.26
C ARG A 8 -26.07 49.14 26.89
N PHE A 9 -26.73 49.54 25.81
CA PHE A 9 -26.38 49.11 24.45
C PHE A 9 -25.65 50.13 23.56
N CYS A 10 -25.21 51.28 24.11
CA CYS A 10 -24.53 52.32 23.31
C CYS A 10 -23.04 52.09 23.03
N THR A 11 -22.44 50.96 23.41
CA THR A 11 -21.00 50.70 23.17
C THR A 11 -20.69 49.37 22.47
N ALA A 12 -21.69 48.54 22.17
CA ALA A 12 -21.45 47.20 21.60
C ALA A 12 -21.80 47.06 20.10
N VAL A 13 -22.29 48.11 19.44
CA VAL A 13 -22.76 48.03 18.04
C VAL A 13 -21.77 48.63 17.03
N ASP A 14 -20.76 49.40 17.49
CA ASP A 14 -19.77 50.04 16.62
C ASP A 14 -18.80 49.08 15.91
N GLY A 15 -18.85 47.77 16.20
CA GLY A 15 -18.02 46.75 15.56
C GLY A 15 -18.73 45.80 14.58
N LEU A 16 -20.07 45.79 14.54
CA LEU A 16 -20.84 44.78 13.80
C LEU A 16 -21.68 45.35 12.65
N VAL A 17 -21.77 46.67 12.52
CA VAL A 17 -22.55 47.33 11.46
C VAL A 17 -21.61 48.25 10.68
N PRO A 18 -21.34 48.00 9.39
CA PRO A 18 -20.51 48.88 8.57
C PRO A 18 -21.08 50.30 8.54
N ALA A 19 -20.21 51.30 8.57
CA ALA A 19 -20.57 52.73 8.57
C ALA A 19 -21.40 53.19 7.34
N SER A 20 -21.61 52.33 6.35
CA SER A 20 -22.36 52.60 5.11
C SER A 20 -23.79 52.02 5.10
N THR A 21 -24.39 51.74 6.24
CA THR A 21 -25.71 51.08 6.32
C THR A 21 -26.83 52.12 6.31
N GLU A 22 -27.42 52.38 5.14
CA GLU A 22 -28.69 53.14 5.04
C GLU A 22 -29.87 52.20 5.30
N GLY A 23 -30.43 52.26 6.50
CA GLY A 23 -31.71 51.62 6.84
C GLY A 23 -32.78 52.69 7.05
N VAL A 24 -33.95 52.53 6.42
CA VAL A 24 -35.11 53.39 6.69
C VAL A 24 -35.67 53.01 8.06
N VAL A 25 -35.40 53.84 9.07
CA VAL A 25 -36.02 53.73 10.39
C VAL A 25 -37.46 54.22 10.28
N GLN A 26 -38.42 53.30 10.16
CA GLN A 26 -39.84 53.64 10.27
C GLN A 26 -40.28 53.53 11.74
N ALA A 27 -40.44 54.71 12.35
CA ALA A 27 -40.96 54.98 13.68
C ALA A 27 -40.04 54.60 14.86
N VAL A 28 -39.70 55.63 15.64
CA VAL A 28 -39.13 55.53 16.98
C VAL A 28 -40.27 55.78 17.95
N ASP A 29 -40.64 54.78 18.74
CA ASP A 29 -41.49 55.00 19.93
C ASP A 29 -40.58 55.12 21.16
N GLN A 30 -41.00 55.87 22.17
CA GLN A 30 -40.14 56.33 23.27
C GLN A 30 -39.52 55.18 24.09
N ASP A 31 -40.09 53.97 24.04
CA ASP A 31 -39.67 52.83 24.85
C ASP A 31 -39.22 51.59 24.03
N SER A 32 -39.23 51.64 22.69
CA SER A 32 -38.69 50.55 21.88
C SER A 32 -38.38 50.94 20.42
N VAL A 33 -37.20 50.53 19.93
CA VAL A 33 -36.87 50.59 18.51
C VAL A 33 -37.18 49.22 17.90
N THR A 34 -38.27 49.13 17.15
CA THR A 34 -38.60 47.91 16.41
C THR A 34 -38.03 48.01 15.00
N VAL A 35 -36.85 47.44 14.77
CA VAL A 35 -36.29 47.32 13.42
C VAL A 35 -36.96 46.13 12.73
N ARG A 36 -37.95 46.38 11.87
CA ARG A 36 -38.48 45.34 10.98
C ARG A 36 -37.47 45.06 9.87
N LEU A 37 -36.76 43.93 9.98
CA LEU A 37 -35.88 43.37 8.96
C LEU A 37 -36.66 42.70 7.80
N GLU A 38 -37.84 43.19 7.46
CA GLU A 38 -38.74 42.53 6.50
C GLU A 38 -38.48 42.98 5.05
N ASP A 39 -37.71 44.06 4.84
CA ASP A 39 -37.36 44.60 3.51
C ASP A 39 -35.85 44.77 3.31
N TRP A 40 -35.03 43.82 3.78
CA TRP A 40 -33.68 43.65 3.25
C TRP A 40 -33.75 43.07 1.85
N ARG A 41 -34.21 43.88 0.89
CA ARG A 41 -33.78 43.73 -0.49
C ARG A 41 -32.30 44.04 -0.46
N VAL A 42 -31.49 42.97 -0.39
CA VAL A 42 -30.07 43.02 -0.72
C VAL A 42 -30.00 43.61 -2.12
N GLY A 43 -29.91 44.94 -2.20
CA GLY A 43 -29.48 45.62 -3.40
C GLY A 43 -28.19 44.93 -3.81
N SER A 44 -28.07 44.62 -5.08
CA SER A 44 -27.01 43.82 -5.71
C SER A 44 -25.57 44.34 -5.52
N ASN A 45 -25.32 45.20 -4.53
CA ASN A 45 -24.01 45.60 -4.06
C ASN A 45 -23.46 44.54 -3.11
N THR A 46 -22.99 43.47 -3.75
CA THR A 46 -21.80 42.69 -3.40
C THR A 46 -21.10 43.14 -2.11
N PHE A 47 -21.20 42.35 -1.05
CA PHE A 47 -20.14 42.26 -0.05
C PHE A 47 -19.05 41.37 -0.66
N PRO A 48 -17.95 41.90 -1.22
CA PRO A 48 -16.95 41.12 -1.95
C PRO A 48 -16.20 40.10 -1.08
N HIS A 49 -16.44 40.11 0.23
CA HIS A 49 -15.74 39.26 1.20
C HIS A 49 -16.59 38.09 1.73
N LEU A 50 -17.91 38.07 1.49
CA LEU A 50 -18.75 36.96 1.94
C LEU A 50 -18.67 35.81 0.92
N ARG A 51 -17.75 34.87 1.19
CA ARG A 51 -17.68 33.59 0.48
C ARG A 51 -18.82 32.70 0.96
N CYS A 52 -19.50 32.05 0.02
CA CYS A 52 -20.49 31.04 0.33
C CYS A 52 -19.84 29.95 1.19
N SER A 53 -20.43 29.61 2.34
CA SER A 53 -19.91 28.56 3.22
C SER A 53 -19.92 27.19 2.55
N ARG A 54 -20.74 27.02 1.49
CA ARG A 54 -20.92 25.77 0.75
C ARG A 54 -19.96 25.60 -0.43
N CYS A 55 -20.05 26.48 -1.43
CA CYS A 55 -19.20 26.39 -2.63
C CYS A 55 -17.90 27.21 -2.53
N ARG A 56 -17.73 28.01 -1.47
CA ARG A 56 -16.58 28.93 -1.25
C ARG A 56 -16.39 30.02 -2.30
N GLN A 57 -17.27 30.12 -3.29
CA GLN A 57 -17.29 31.18 -4.30
C GLN A 57 -18.00 32.43 -3.76
N SER A 58 -17.76 33.56 -4.43
CA SER A 58 -18.52 34.79 -4.20
C SER A 58 -20.00 34.55 -4.52
N ALA A 59 -20.90 35.18 -3.75
CA ALA A 59 -22.34 34.99 -3.87
C ALA A 59 -22.95 35.66 -5.12
N SER A 60 -22.50 35.26 -6.32
CA SER A 60 -23.12 35.61 -7.60
C SER A 60 -23.74 34.38 -8.25
N GLY A 61 -24.91 34.54 -8.85
CA GLY A 61 -25.63 33.44 -9.52
C GLY A 61 -26.09 32.32 -8.58
N LYS A 62 -26.16 31.09 -9.12
CA LYS A 62 -26.47 29.88 -8.35
C LYS A 62 -25.21 29.33 -7.67
N CYS A 63 -25.35 28.85 -6.46
CA CYS A 63 -24.35 28.03 -5.77
C CYS A 63 -24.36 26.64 -6.41
N LEU A 64 -23.32 26.35 -7.19
CA LEU A 64 -23.08 25.05 -7.81
C LEU A 64 -21.95 24.35 -7.06
N VAL A 65 -22.21 23.17 -6.51
CA VAL A 65 -21.18 22.35 -5.85
C VAL A 65 -20.99 21.06 -6.61
N PRO A 66 -19.77 20.75 -7.09
CA PRO A 66 -19.48 19.46 -7.71
C PRO A 66 -19.67 18.33 -6.70
N HIS A 67 -19.86 17.10 -7.19
CA HIS A 67 -19.83 15.92 -6.33
C HIS A 67 -18.46 15.80 -5.64
N PRO A 68 -18.40 15.88 -4.29
CA PRO A 68 -17.13 15.73 -3.58
C PRO A 68 -16.53 14.36 -3.85
N VAL A 69 -15.22 14.31 -4.07
CA VAL A 69 -14.51 13.06 -4.37
C VAL A 69 -14.67 12.09 -3.20
N ALA A 70 -14.58 12.58 -1.96
CA ALA A 70 -14.82 11.80 -0.75
C ALA A 70 -16.22 11.18 -0.64
N SER A 71 -17.22 11.75 -1.33
CA SER A 71 -18.60 11.24 -1.35
C SER A 71 -18.91 10.37 -2.55
N ARG A 72 -17.95 10.16 -3.46
CA ARG A 72 -18.09 9.36 -4.68
C ARG A 72 -18.02 7.88 -4.33
N VAL A 73 -19.00 7.11 -4.77
CA VAL A 73 -18.98 5.65 -4.75
C VAL A 73 -18.90 5.20 -6.21
N ASP A 74 -17.84 4.48 -6.54
CA ASP A 74 -17.69 3.86 -7.84
C ASP A 74 -18.75 2.77 -8.02
N MET A 75 -19.53 2.88 -9.10
CA MET A 75 -20.57 1.93 -9.48
C MET A 75 -20.10 1.02 -10.63
N GLY A 76 -18.81 1.08 -10.98
CA GLY A 76 -18.19 0.40 -12.11
C GLY A 76 -18.22 1.24 -13.39
N GLY A 77 -17.58 0.73 -14.42
CA GLY A 77 -17.49 1.39 -15.72
C GLY A 77 -17.54 0.43 -16.88
N MET A 78 -17.79 0.98 -18.07
CA MET A 78 -17.66 0.29 -19.34
C MET A 78 -16.47 0.89 -20.10
N TYR A 79 -15.60 0.01 -20.59
CA TYR A 79 -14.42 0.39 -21.36
C TYR A 79 -14.54 -0.23 -22.75
N SER A 80 -14.50 0.61 -23.78
CA SER A 80 -14.39 0.20 -25.18
C SER A 80 -13.28 1.01 -25.86
N ALA A 81 -12.83 0.57 -27.03
CA ALA A 81 -11.73 1.23 -27.75
C ALA A 81 -11.97 2.72 -28.03
N GLU A 82 -13.22 3.15 -28.15
CA GLU A 82 -13.57 4.55 -28.46
C GLU A 82 -14.16 5.32 -27.27
N ARG A 83 -14.64 4.61 -26.24
CA ARG A 83 -15.44 5.17 -25.16
C ARG A 83 -15.13 4.49 -23.84
N GLU A 84 -14.74 5.30 -22.87
CA GLU A 84 -14.63 4.96 -21.46
C GLU A 84 -15.77 5.66 -20.71
N GLU A 85 -16.55 4.89 -19.96
CA GLU A 85 -17.65 5.40 -19.14
C GLU A 85 -17.50 4.89 -17.72
N SER A 86 -17.30 5.79 -16.77
CA SER A 86 -17.25 5.48 -15.33
C SER A 86 -18.54 5.96 -14.68
N ASN A 87 -19.26 5.07 -13.99
CA ASN A 87 -20.50 5.38 -13.29
C ASN A 87 -20.24 5.60 -11.81
N PHE A 88 -20.90 6.61 -11.25
CA PHE A 88 -20.73 6.99 -9.86
C PHE A 88 -22.07 7.23 -9.19
N SER A 89 -22.15 6.97 -7.89
CA SER A 89 -23.20 7.48 -7.02
C SER A 89 -22.60 8.39 -5.96
N CYS A 90 -23.28 9.49 -5.63
CA CYS A 90 -22.82 10.42 -4.60
C CYS A 90 -23.55 10.13 -3.28
N ARG A 91 -22.83 9.79 -2.21
CA ARG A 91 -23.41 9.58 -0.87
C ARG A 91 -24.06 10.83 -0.30
N ALA A 92 -23.60 12.01 -0.71
CA ALA A 92 -24.05 13.28 -0.16
C ALA A 92 -25.42 13.72 -0.70
N CYS A 93 -25.75 13.42 -1.96
CA CYS A 93 -27.05 13.76 -2.56
C CYS A 93 -27.85 12.54 -3.07
N SER A 94 -27.30 11.34 -2.96
CA SER A 94 -27.88 10.07 -3.43
C SER A 94 -28.17 10.02 -4.93
N GLN A 95 -27.58 10.91 -5.72
CA GLN A 95 -27.74 10.94 -7.17
C GLN A 95 -26.64 10.14 -7.86
N THR A 96 -26.97 9.60 -9.03
CA THR A 96 -26.01 8.94 -9.93
C THR A 96 -25.59 9.86 -11.06
N TYR A 97 -24.35 9.70 -11.50
CA TYR A 97 -23.78 10.41 -12.64
C TYR A 97 -22.70 9.56 -13.29
N SER A 98 -22.41 9.83 -14.56
CA SER A 98 -21.41 9.09 -15.33
C SER A 98 -20.43 10.06 -15.97
N LYS A 99 -19.14 9.71 -15.92
CA LYS A 99 -18.06 10.41 -16.61
C LYS A 99 -17.76 9.62 -17.88
N VAL A 100 -18.06 10.20 -19.04
CA VAL A 100 -17.85 9.58 -20.35
C VAL A 100 -16.70 10.28 -21.04
N LYS A 101 -15.63 9.53 -21.34
CA LYS A 101 -14.49 9.98 -22.13
C LYS A 101 -14.58 9.31 -23.50
N GLU A 102 -14.91 10.10 -24.51
CA GLU A 102 -15.06 9.65 -25.89
C GLU A 102 -14.08 10.42 -26.77
N ARG A 103 -13.17 9.71 -27.46
CA ARG A 103 -12.13 10.32 -28.32
C ARG A 103 -11.33 11.44 -27.61
N GLY A 104 -11.04 11.24 -26.32
CA GLY A 104 -10.30 12.19 -25.48
C GLY A 104 -11.15 13.32 -24.88
N VAL A 105 -12.41 13.48 -25.28
CA VAL A 105 -13.32 14.49 -24.71
C VAL A 105 -14.05 13.91 -23.51
N THR A 106 -13.89 14.54 -22.35
CA THR A 106 -14.61 14.15 -21.13
C THR A 106 -15.93 14.91 -21.02
N SER A 107 -17.03 14.19 -20.88
CA SER A 107 -18.36 14.71 -20.65
C SER A 107 -19.00 14.07 -19.42
N MET A 108 -19.95 14.77 -18.79
CA MET A 108 -20.67 14.31 -17.61
C MET A 108 -22.14 14.11 -17.94
N HIS A 109 -22.64 12.89 -17.74
CA HIS A 109 -24.03 12.48 -17.86
C HIS A 109 -24.68 12.36 -16.48
N GLY A 110 -25.98 12.63 -16.38
CA GLY A 110 -26.72 12.62 -15.10
C GLY A 110 -26.59 13.92 -14.31
N ALA A 111 -26.67 13.84 -12.99
CA ALA A 111 -26.59 15.02 -12.12
C ALA A 111 -25.16 15.58 -12.11
N ARG A 112 -24.96 16.78 -12.67
CA ARG A 112 -23.63 17.41 -12.74
C ARG A 112 -23.14 17.98 -11.41
N TRP A 113 -24.07 18.32 -10.53
CA TRP A 113 -23.80 19.02 -9.27
C TRP A 113 -24.42 18.25 -8.12
N CYS A 114 -23.68 18.16 -7.02
CA CYS A 114 -24.18 17.62 -5.75
C CYS A 114 -25.21 18.54 -5.10
N PHE A 115 -25.02 19.85 -5.30
CA PHE A 115 -25.95 20.88 -4.85
C PHE A 115 -26.06 21.98 -5.91
N GLU A 116 -27.30 22.35 -6.24
CA GLU A 116 -27.65 23.52 -7.03
C GLU A 116 -28.70 24.33 -6.25
N GLY A 117 -28.34 25.55 -5.85
CA GLY A 117 -29.26 26.40 -5.09
C GLY A 117 -28.75 27.79 -4.83
N GLN A 118 -29.26 28.45 -3.78
CA GLN A 118 -28.78 29.77 -3.36
C GLN A 118 -27.48 29.63 -2.55
N HIS A 119 -26.60 30.63 -2.67
CA HIS A 119 -25.44 30.76 -1.80
C HIS A 119 -25.89 30.99 -0.36
N THR A 120 -25.12 30.48 0.60
CA THR A 120 -25.38 30.67 2.03
C THR A 120 -24.10 31.11 2.74
N SER A 121 -24.21 32.05 3.67
CA SER A 121 -23.14 32.43 4.60
C SER A 121 -23.30 31.73 5.96
N ALA A 122 -24.44 31.08 6.20
CA ALA A 122 -24.68 30.36 7.44
C ALA A 122 -23.69 29.18 7.57
N PRO A 123 -23.23 28.88 8.79
CA PRO A 123 -22.41 27.70 9.01
C PRO A 123 -23.16 26.45 8.54
N ILE A 124 -22.45 25.60 7.81
CA ILE A 124 -23.00 24.34 7.32
C ILE A 124 -23.02 23.35 8.48
N PRO A 125 -24.12 22.59 8.67
CA PRO A 125 -24.15 21.52 9.66
C PRO A 125 -22.98 20.56 9.44
N GLN A 126 -22.30 20.13 10.51
CA GLN A 126 -21.13 19.24 10.42
C GLN A 126 -21.41 17.92 9.67
N GLY A 127 -22.68 17.48 9.60
CA GLY A 127 -23.08 16.29 8.85
C GLY A 127 -23.42 16.51 7.37
N ASP A 128 -23.38 17.74 6.85
CA ASP A 128 -23.66 17.99 5.43
C ASP A 128 -22.41 17.72 4.59
N LEU A 129 -22.38 16.53 3.98
CA LEU A 129 -21.29 16.08 3.12
C LEU A 129 -21.15 16.89 1.82
N ARG A 130 -22.08 17.81 1.52
CA ARG A 130 -22.10 18.60 0.27
C ARG A 130 -21.31 19.91 0.39
N TYR A 131 -20.32 19.98 1.27
CA TYR A 131 -19.46 21.14 1.41
C TYR A 131 -18.21 20.98 0.53
N VAL A 132 -17.74 22.07 -0.08
CA VAL A 132 -16.45 22.06 -0.79
C VAL A 132 -15.35 22.21 0.25
N ALA A 133 -14.46 21.21 0.32
CA ALA A 133 -13.27 21.23 1.15
C ALA A 133 -12.43 22.49 0.90
N GLU A 134 -11.56 22.86 1.86
CA GLU A 134 -10.63 23.95 1.59
C GLU A 134 -9.82 23.63 0.32
N PRO A 135 -9.58 24.60 -0.59
CA PRO A 135 -8.76 24.36 -1.77
C PRO A 135 -7.43 23.70 -1.38
N GLY A 136 -7.13 22.55 -1.99
CA GLY A 136 -5.92 21.75 -1.70
C GLY A 136 -6.04 20.79 -0.51
N ALA A 137 -7.19 20.71 0.18
CA ALA A 137 -7.42 19.70 1.20
C ALA A 137 -7.71 18.31 0.59
N GLU A 138 -8.29 18.27 -0.60
CA GLU A 138 -8.51 17.06 -1.39
C GLU A 138 -7.79 17.20 -2.73
N VAL A 139 -6.93 16.24 -3.08
CA VAL A 139 -6.20 16.21 -4.35
C VAL A 139 -6.37 14.82 -4.99
N GLU A 140 -6.73 14.81 -6.27
CA GLU A 140 -6.78 13.61 -7.10
C GLU A 140 -5.70 13.76 -8.19
N LEU A 141 -4.71 12.86 -8.22
CA LEU A 141 -3.68 12.80 -9.26
C LEU A 141 -3.89 11.54 -10.09
N ALA A 142 -3.80 11.70 -11.41
CA ALA A 142 -3.89 10.59 -12.35
C ALA A 142 -2.50 10.20 -12.86
N SER A 143 -2.35 8.95 -13.32
CA SER A 143 -1.17 8.45 -14.02
C SER A 143 -0.75 9.42 -15.12
N SER A 144 0.51 9.84 -15.05
CA SER A 144 1.11 10.70 -16.05
C SER A 144 2.63 10.54 -16.02
N PRO A 145 3.34 10.88 -17.12
CA PRO A 145 4.80 10.98 -17.12
C PRO A 145 5.37 11.96 -16.09
N ALA A 146 4.55 12.86 -15.57
CA ALA A 146 4.95 13.84 -14.57
C ALA A 146 4.58 13.42 -13.14
N LEU A 147 3.88 12.31 -12.94
CA LEU A 147 3.27 11.94 -11.66
C LEU A 147 4.31 11.91 -10.52
N GLN A 148 5.48 11.30 -10.70
CA GLN A 148 6.52 11.32 -9.66
C GLN A 148 6.91 12.75 -9.25
N ARG A 149 7.07 13.67 -10.21
CA ARG A 149 7.38 15.08 -9.91
C ARG A 149 6.23 15.79 -9.20
N GLU A 150 4.99 15.41 -9.48
CA GLU A 150 3.81 15.92 -8.78
C GLU A 150 3.75 15.39 -7.35
N LEU A 151 4.04 14.10 -7.14
CA LEU A 151 4.16 13.48 -5.81
C LEU A 151 5.23 14.18 -4.97
N ASP A 152 6.41 14.45 -5.55
CA ASP A 152 7.52 15.13 -4.87
C ASP A 152 7.16 16.58 -4.45
N ARG A 153 6.18 17.21 -5.12
CA ARG A 153 5.73 18.58 -4.85
C ARG A 153 4.48 18.67 -3.97
N LEU A 154 3.87 17.54 -3.61
CA LEU A 154 2.63 17.53 -2.82
C LEU A 154 2.75 18.37 -1.54
N GLN A 155 3.89 18.28 -0.84
CA GLN A 155 4.11 19.02 0.39
C GLN A 155 4.18 20.54 0.17
N SER A 156 4.83 21.00 -0.91
CA SER A 156 4.96 22.44 -1.21
C SER A 156 3.66 23.02 -1.76
N ASP A 157 2.98 22.26 -2.60
CA ASP A 157 1.84 22.74 -3.37
C ASP A 157 0.54 22.64 -2.54
N TYR A 158 0.47 21.67 -1.62
CA TYR A 158 -0.72 21.36 -0.81
C TYR A 158 -0.38 21.13 0.67
N PRO A 159 0.07 22.15 1.42
CA PRO A 159 0.46 22.01 2.83
C PRO A 159 -0.69 21.65 3.77
N ARG A 160 -1.95 21.75 3.30
CA ARG A 160 -3.18 21.40 4.04
C ARG A 160 -3.86 20.14 3.49
N LEU A 161 -3.16 19.34 2.71
CA LEU A 161 -3.69 18.11 2.11
C LEU A 161 -4.17 17.14 3.20
N GLN A 162 -5.46 16.82 3.18
CA GLN A 162 -6.12 15.89 4.10
C GLN A 162 -6.50 14.58 3.40
N GLN A 163 -6.79 14.61 2.11
CA GLN A 163 -7.12 13.44 1.31
C GLN A 163 -6.38 13.45 -0.02
N LEU A 164 -5.71 12.34 -0.31
CA LEU A 164 -5.02 12.12 -1.57
C LEU A 164 -5.56 10.87 -2.23
N THR A 165 -5.98 11.01 -3.49
CA THR A 165 -6.36 9.88 -4.35
C THR A 165 -5.42 9.84 -5.53
N LEU A 166 -4.72 8.72 -5.69
CA LEU A 166 -3.84 8.44 -6.82
C LEU A 166 -4.53 7.38 -7.68
N THR A 167 -4.78 7.70 -8.95
CA THR A 167 -5.40 6.77 -9.90
C THR A 167 -4.49 6.58 -11.09
N GLY A 168 -4.49 5.38 -11.68
CA GLY A 168 -3.69 5.13 -12.85
C GLY A 168 -4.22 4.02 -13.74
N ASP A 169 -3.61 3.97 -14.91
CA ASP A 169 -3.38 2.73 -15.62
C ASP A 169 -2.04 2.16 -15.15
N SER A 170 -1.86 0.85 -15.27
CA SER A 170 -0.59 0.18 -14.98
C SER A 170 0.50 0.63 -15.96
N ASP A 171 1.02 1.82 -15.75
CA ASP A 171 2.17 2.39 -16.45
C ASP A 171 3.43 1.65 -15.96
N ASP A 172 4.30 1.22 -16.87
CA ASP A 172 5.51 0.42 -16.55
C ASP A 172 6.58 1.17 -15.73
N ARG A 173 6.30 2.39 -15.27
CA ARG A 173 7.27 3.21 -14.54
C ARG A 173 7.06 3.06 -13.04
N PRO A 174 7.98 2.38 -12.33
CA PRO A 174 7.87 2.28 -10.88
C PRO A 174 7.91 3.67 -10.24
N LEU A 175 6.91 3.96 -9.43
CA LEU A 175 6.83 5.17 -8.61
C LEU A 175 7.37 4.91 -7.19
N CYS A 176 7.82 5.97 -6.53
CA CYS A 176 8.19 5.93 -5.12
C CYS A 176 7.29 6.91 -4.34
N PHE A 177 6.65 6.42 -3.28
CA PHE A 177 5.79 7.22 -2.41
C PHE A 177 6.34 7.28 -0.98
N SER A 178 7.07 8.34 -0.68
CA SER A 178 7.59 8.63 0.66
C SER A 178 7.43 10.12 1.05
N PRO A 179 6.25 10.73 0.87
CA PRO A 179 6.09 12.17 1.07
C PRO A 179 5.94 12.52 2.56
N VAL A 180 6.25 13.77 2.92
CA VAL A 180 5.96 14.33 4.25
C VAL A 180 4.66 15.13 4.18
N LEU A 181 3.56 14.50 4.58
CA LEU A 181 2.21 15.05 4.52
C LEU A 181 1.56 15.02 5.90
N PRO A 182 1.88 15.98 6.78
CA PRO A 182 1.52 15.92 8.21
C PRO A 182 0.01 16.04 8.47
N GLN A 183 -0.77 16.51 7.49
CA GLN A 183 -2.21 16.68 7.59
C GLN A 183 -3.00 15.58 6.86
N LEU A 184 -2.32 14.65 6.17
CA LEU A 184 -2.99 13.61 5.38
C LEU A 184 -3.68 12.61 6.31
N ARG A 185 -4.98 12.42 6.10
CA ARG A 185 -5.86 11.52 6.85
C ARG A 185 -6.35 10.34 6.01
N VAL A 186 -6.57 10.56 4.72
CA VAL A 186 -7.10 9.55 3.80
C VAL A 186 -6.16 9.40 2.61
N LEU A 187 -5.70 8.19 2.35
CA LEU A 187 -4.86 7.87 1.20
C LEU A 187 -5.48 6.72 0.41
N HIS A 188 -5.79 6.99 -0.85
CA HIS A 188 -6.28 6.01 -1.80
C HIS A 188 -5.29 5.87 -2.96
N ILE A 189 -4.90 4.63 -3.26
CA ILE A 189 -4.00 4.32 -4.39
C ILE A 189 -4.68 3.22 -5.22
N TYR A 190 -5.01 3.56 -6.46
CA TYR A 190 -5.72 2.69 -7.39
C TYR A 190 -4.91 2.49 -8.65
N ASP A 191 -4.62 1.23 -8.98
CA ASP A 191 -4.14 0.81 -10.31
C ASP A 191 -2.83 1.51 -10.72
N LEU A 192 -1.91 1.69 -9.77
CA LEU A 192 -0.59 2.28 -9.96
C LEU A 192 0.51 1.34 -9.48
N GLN A 193 1.60 1.27 -10.25
CA GLN A 193 2.78 0.48 -9.89
C GLN A 193 3.78 1.32 -9.09
N PHE A 194 4.03 0.90 -7.85
CA PHE A 194 5.04 1.51 -6.98
C PHE A 194 6.20 0.54 -6.76
N GLU A 195 7.43 1.02 -6.89
CA GLU A 195 8.61 0.30 -6.38
C GLU A 195 8.63 0.31 -4.86
N SER A 196 8.21 1.41 -4.24
CA SER A 196 8.15 1.52 -2.78
C SER A 196 7.08 2.48 -2.29
N ILE A 197 6.48 2.14 -1.14
CA ILE A 197 5.56 2.99 -0.39
C ILE A 197 6.00 2.99 1.08
N SER A 198 6.39 4.16 1.59
CA SER A 198 6.85 4.35 2.97
C SER A 198 5.97 5.38 3.68
N LEU A 199 5.20 4.92 4.66
CA LEU A 199 4.26 5.68 5.47
C LEU A 199 4.59 5.47 6.95
N SER A 200 4.84 6.54 7.67
CA SER A 200 5.27 6.46 9.07
C SER A 200 4.61 7.56 9.91
N GLU A 201 4.62 7.40 11.22
CA GLU A 201 4.23 8.46 12.15
C GLU A 201 5.05 9.76 11.98
N ALA A 202 6.28 9.67 11.47
CA ALA A 202 7.09 10.87 11.25
C ALA A 202 6.65 11.65 10.01
N THR A 203 6.21 10.95 8.96
CA THR A 203 5.91 11.55 7.64
C THR A 203 4.43 11.82 7.45
N THR A 204 3.57 10.93 7.96
CA THR A 204 2.12 10.93 7.77
C THR A 204 1.38 10.53 9.07
N PRO A 205 1.55 11.28 10.18
CA PRO A 205 1.05 10.94 11.53
C PRO A 205 -0.46 10.88 11.71
N LEU A 206 -1.24 11.34 10.73
CA LEU A 206 -2.69 11.50 10.84
C LEU A 206 -3.48 10.58 9.91
N ILE A 207 -2.83 9.66 9.20
CA ILE A 207 -3.54 8.71 8.33
C ILE A 207 -4.45 7.82 9.19
N GLU A 208 -5.75 7.89 8.89
CA GLU A 208 -6.83 7.12 9.49
C GLU A 208 -7.37 6.08 8.51
N GLU A 209 -7.30 6.33 7.20
CA GLU A 209 -7.79 5.43 6.14
C GLU A 209 -6.73 5.23 5.05
N LEU A 210 -6.44 3.96 4.76
CA LEU A 210 -5.55 3.54 3.69
C LEU A 210 -6.25 2.51 2.79
N HIS A 211 -6.36 2.83 1.50
CA HIS A 211 -6.87 1.90 0.49
C HIS A 211 -5.82 1.71 -0.60
N LEU A 212 -5.40 0.46 -0.77
CA LEU A 212 -4.49 0.03 -1.83
C LEU A 212 -5.22 -0.95 -2.75
N ARG A 213 -5.30 -0.62 -4.04
CA ARG A 213 -5.88 -1.49 -5.06
C ARG A 213 -4.89 -1.76 -6.19
N ASN A 214 -4.72 -3.04 -6.51
CA ASN A 214 -3.92 -3.51 -7.63
C ASN A 214 -2.44 -3.08 -7.51
N VAL A 215 -1.90 -3.18 -6.28
CA VAL A 215 -0.51 -2.85 -5.95
C VAL A 215 0.26 -4.16 -5.78
N VAL A 216 1.05 -4.50 -6.80
CA VAL A 216 1.85 -5.73 -6.88
C VAL A 216 3.35 -5.40 -6.81
N ASP A 217 4.15 -6.32 -6.27
CA ASP A 217 5.62 -6.25 -6.22
C ASP A 217 6.20 -4.95 -5.61
N CYS A 218 5.46 -4.33 -4.69
CA CYS A 218 5.86 -3.10 -4.02
C CYS A 218 6.61 -3.37 -2.71
N ASN A 219 7.63 -2.57 -2.39
CA ASN A 219 8.24 -2.57 -1.07
C ASN A 219 7.42 -1.70 -0.11
N PHE A 220 6.61 -2.31 0.76
CA PHE A 220 5.86 -1.58 1.80
C PHE A 220 6.66 -1.38 3.08
N GLU A 221 6.62 -0.14 3.57
CA GLU A 221 6.98 0.20 4.93
C GLU A 221 5.87 1.09 5.52
N VAL A 222 4.83 0.46 6.08
CA VAL A 222 3.68 1.17 6.64
C VAL A 222 3.63 0.97 8.15
N ARG A 223 3.84 2.05 8.90
CA ARG A 223 3.86 2.07 10.38
C ARG A 223 2.96 3.20 10.89
N LEU A 224 1.66 2.91 10.97
CA LEU A 224 0.62 3.89 11.27
C LEU A 224 -0.26 3.40 12.44
N SER A 225 -0.08 4.00 13.62
CA SER A 225 -0.78 3.66 14.86
C SER A 225 -2.21 4.18 14.93
N LYS A 226 -2.50 5.27 14.22
CA LYS A 226 -3.84 5.87 14.13
C LYS A 226 -4.67 5.35 12.97
N LEU A 227 -4.17 4.35 12.24
CA LEU A 227 -4.91 3.74 11.14
C LEU A 227 -6.16 3.05 11.71
N ARG A 228 -7.34 3.49 11.24
CA ARG A 228 -8.66 2.97 11.64
C ARG A 228 -9.21 2.03 10.58
N ARG A 229 -8.95 2.31 9.30
CA ARG A 229 -9.46 1.52 8.18
C ARG A 229 -8.36 1.17 7.20
N LEU A 230 -8.26 -0.11 6.86
CA LEU A 230 -7.29 -0.64 5.92
C LEU A 230 -7.99 -1.51 4.88
N GLU A 231 -7.89 -1.13 3.61
CA GLU A 231 -8.45 -1.88 2.48
C GLU A 231 -7.33 -2.31 1.52
N LEU A 232 -7.20 -3.61 1.27
CA LEU A 232 -6.17 -4.22 0.42
C LEU A 232 -6.81 -5.08 -0.67
N HIS A 233 -6.97 -4.52 -1.87
CA HIS A 233 -7.63 -5.21 -2.98
C HIS A 233 -6.63 -5.54 -4.08
N HIS A 234 -6.51 -6.81 -4.47
CA HIS A 234 -5.53 -7.27 -5.47
C HIS A 234 -4.09 -6.88 -5.10
N VAL A 235 -3.69 -7.19 -3.87
CA VAL A 235 -2.36 -6.88 -3.35
C VAL A 235 -1.59 -8.19 -3.15
N THR A 236 -0.34 -8.23 -3.59
CA THR A 236 0.57 -9.38 -3.38
C THR A 236 1.70 -8.96 -2.46
N GLN A 237 1.83 -9.60 -1.29
CA GLN A 237 2.86 -9.31 -0.28
C GLN A 237 3.19 -10.50 0.59
N ASP A 238 4.37 -10.46 1.22
CA ASP A 238 4.79 -11.45 2.21
C ASP A 238 4.07 -11.27 3.56
N ASP A 239 3.91 -12.38 4.29
CA ASP A 239 3.36 -12.42 5.66
C ASP A 239 3.98 -11.36 6.57
N ASP A 240 5.30 -11.25 6.60
CA ASP A 240 6.03 -10.37 7.52
C ASP A 240 5.68 -8.90 7.28
N VAL A 241 5.45 -8.51 6.03
CA VAL A 241 5.18 -7.13 5.63
C VAL A 241 3.78 -6.71 6.07
N ILE A 242 2.77 -7.53 5.74
CA ILE A 242 1.39 -7.24 6.13
C ILE A 242 1.22 -7.32 7.65
N ASN A 243 1.85 -8.29 8.31
CA ASN A 243 1.76 -8.40 9.77
C ASN A 243 2.49 -7.26 10.50
N ALA A 244 3.59 -6.73 9.95
CA ALA A 244 4.22 -5.53 10.51
C ALA A 244 3.30 -4.29 10.41
N MET A 245 2.54 -4.18 9.31
CA MET A 245 1.53 -3.13 9.13
C MET A 245 0.40 -3.29 10.16
N LEU A 246 -0.17 -4.49 10.29
CA LEU A 246 -1.24 -4.80 11.25
C LEU A 246 -0.80 -4.62 12.71
N GLN A 247 0.43 -5.02 13.05
CA GLN A 247 0.99 -4.84 14.39
C GLN A 247 1.12 -3.37 14.77
N SER A 248 1.41 -2.50 13.79
CA SER A 248 1.51 -1.06 14.01
C SER A 248 0.14 -0.41 14.19
N ALA A 249 -0.90 -0.93 13.53
CA ALA A 249 -2.26 -0.38 13.51
C ALA A 249 -3.09 -0.71 14.77
N VAL A 250 -2.63 -0.24 15.94
CA VAL A 250 -3.26 -0.51 17.25
C VAL A 250 -4.67 0.08 17.41
N CYS A 251 -5.04 1.04 16.56
CA CYS A 251 -6.37 1.66 16.52
C CYS A 251 -7.26 1.14 15.37
N LEU A 252 -6.89 0.03 14.74
CA LEU A 252 -7.64 -0.51 13.60
C LEU A 252 -9.07 -0.89 14.02
N GLU A 253 -10.05 -0.40 13.27
CA GLU A 253 -11.49 -0.63 13.44
C GLU A 253 -12.03 -1.58 12.36
N GLU A 254 -11.54 -1.42 11.13
CA GLU A 254 -11.96 -2.17 9.95
C GLU A 254 -10.75 -2.64 9.14
N PHE A 255 -10.77 -3.92 8.77
CA PHE A 255 -9.87 -4.49 7.77
C PHE A 255 -10.69 -5.17 6.67
N ASP A 256 -10.44 -4.80 5.43
CA ASP A 256 -11.04 -5.43 4.25
C ASP A 256 -9.95 -5.84 3.25
N SER A 257 -10.02 -7.06 2.76
CA SER A 257 -9.19 -7.50 1.65
C SER A 257 -9.97 -8.31 0.64
N TYR A 258 -9.59 -8.13 -0.62
CA TYR A 258 -10.08 -8.90 -1.74
C TYR A 258 -8.89 -9.37 -2.57
N LYS A 259 -8.72 -10.68 -2.73
CA LYS A 259 -7.56 -11.24 -3.45
C LYS A 259 -6.22 -10.75 -2.90
N LEU A 260 -6.04 -10.90 -1.58
CA LEU A 260 -4.75 -10.71 -0.92
C LEU A 260 -3.91 -11.98 -1.13
N TRP A 261 -2.85 -11.87 -1.93
CA TRP A 261 -1.99 -12.98 -2.33
C TRP A 261 -0.63 -12.91 -1.63
N GLY A 262 0.06 -14.06 -1.53
CA GLY A 262 1.38 -14.17 -0.88
C GLY A 262 1.33 -14.24 0.65
N VAL A 263 0.13 -14.07 1.23
CA VAL A 263 -0.08 -14.08 2.68
C VAL A 263 -0.72 -15.39 3.11
N SER A 264 0.02 -16.19 3.89
CA SER A 264 -0.44 -17.43 4.52
C SER A 264 -0.95 -17.23 5.94
N LYS A 265 -0.48 -16.21 6.66
CA LYS A 265 -0.78 -15.99 8.07
C LYS A 265 -1.06 -14.52 8.37
N LEU A 266 -2.16 -14.26 9.04
CA LEU A 266 -2.53 -12.92 9.49
C LEU A 266 -2.69 -12.85 11.01
N PHE A 267 -2.13 -11.79 11.60
CA PHE A 267 -2.21 -11.48 13.03
C PHE A 267 -2.85 -10.11 13.23
N PHE A 268 -4.04 -10.08 13.83
CA PHE A 268 -4.73 -8.85 14.17
C PHE A 268 -4.66 -8.60 15.67
N ALA A 269 -4.35 -7.36 16.06
CA ALA A 269 -4.30 -6.95 17.45
C ALA A 269 -4.79 -5.50 17.61
N SER A 270 -6.07 -5.32 17.93
CA SER A 270 -6.66 -4.02 18.23
C SER A 270 -7.87 -4.15 19.15
N ASN A 271 -7.97 -3.26 20.15
CA ASN A 271 -9.13 -3.21 21.03
C ASN A 271 -10.36 -2.58 20.35
N GLN A 272 -10.19 -1.95 19.18
CA GLN A 272 -11.24 -1.23 18.44
C GLN A 272 -11.73 -1.99 17.20
N LEU A 273 -11.06 -3.09 16.82
CA LEU A 273 -11.35 -3.85 15.62
C LEU A 273 -12.72 -4.51 15.72
N HIS A 274 -13.66 -4.09 14.88
CA HIS A 274 -15.02 -4.60 14.85
C HIS A 274 -15.32 -5.44 13.59
N THR A 275 -14.59 -5.24 12.50
CA THR A 275 -14.84 -5.94 11.23
C THR A 275 -13.55 -6.39 10.59
N VAL A 276 -13.49 -7.67 10.22
CA VAL A 276 -12.42 -8.27 9.40
C VAL A 276 -13.06 -8.98 8.21
N ARG A 277 -12.76 -8.56 6.99
CA ARG A 277 -13.23 -9.21 5.75
C ARG A 277 -12.04 -9.65 4.93
N LEU A 278 -11.98 -10.94 4.61
CA LEU A 278 -10.90 -11.61 3.90
C LEU A 278 -11.53 -12.41 2.76
N HIS A 279 -11.81 -11.74 1.65
CA HIS A 279 -12.49 -12.34 0.51
C HIS A 279 -11.47 -12.79 -0.54
N ARG A 280 -11.54 -14.06 -0.98
CA ARG A 280 -10.62 -14.60 -2.01
C ARG A 280 -9.13 -14.48 -1.64
N SER A 281 -8.83 -14.54 -0.34
CA SER A 281 -7.46 -14.68 0.16
C SER A 281 -7.03 -16.14 0.01
N ASP A 282 -6.87 -16.57 -1.24
CA ASP A 282 -6.83 -18.00 -1.60
C ASP A 282 -5.69 -18.75 -0.87
N SER A 283 -4.56 -18.10 -0.58
CA SER A 283 -3.40 -18.68 0.13
C SER A 283 -3.44 -18.57 1.66
N LEU A 284 -4.49 -18.00 2.24
CA LEU A 284 -4.57 -17.73 3.67
C LEU A 284 -4.85 -19.01 4.47
N GLU A 285 -3.85 -19.50 5.18
CA GLU A 285 -3.95 -20.72 5.99
C GLU A 285 -4.41 -20.47 7.43
N SER A 286 -4.06 -19.33 8.02
CA SER A 286 -4.29 -19.06 9.43
C SER A 286 -4.58 -17.60 9.75
N VAL A 287 -5.55 -17.37 10.63
CA VAL A 287 -5.87 -16.06 11.20
C VAL A 287 -5.80 -16.12 12.72
N THR A 288 -5.04 -15.20 13.34
CA THR A 288 -4.97 -15.05 14.79
C THR A 288 -5.47 -13.66 15.19
N LEU A 289 -6.38 -13.60 16.18
CA LEU A 289 -7.12 -12.40 16.54
C LEU A 289 -7.00 -12.08 18.04
N TRP A 290 -6.49 -10.89 18.36
CA TRP A 290 -6.84 -10.16 19.57
C TRP A 290 -7.75 -9.00 19.18
N ALA A 291 -9.06 -9.19 19.35
CA ALA A 291 -10.07 -8.21 18.96
C ALA A 291 -11.31 -8.31 19.88
N PRO A 292 -11.26 -7.77 21.11
CA PRO A 292 -12.37 -7.86 22.08
C PRO A 292 -13.63 -7.11 21.63
N ALA A 293 -13.52 -6.15 20.69
CA ALA A 293 -14.63 -5.41 20.07
C ALA A 293 -15.13 -6.00 18.73
N LEU A 294 -14.63 -7.17 18.32
CA LEU A 294 -14.99 -7.82 17.05
C LEU A 294 -16.49 -8.12 16.99
N LYS A 295 -17.12 -7.76 15.87
CA LYS A 295 -18.54 -8.03 15.57
C LYS A 295 -18.72 -8.96 14.38
N GLU A 296 -17.81 -8.91 13.41
CA GLU A 296 -17.89 -9.66 12.16
C GLU A 296 -16.49 -10.11 11.73
N ILE A 297 -16.37 -11.40 11.39
CA ILE A 297 -15.25 -11.91 10.59
C ILE A 297 -15.77 -12.67 9.39
N SER A 298 -15.39 -12.24 8.19
CA SER A 298 -15.71 -12.93 6.94
C SER A 298 -14.43 -13.51 6.33
N LEU A 299 -14.43 -14.82 6.14
CA LEU A 299 -13.40 -15.61 5.46
C LEU A 299 -13.98 -16.20 4.17
N GLN A 300 -14.88 -15.45 3.54
CA GLN A 300 -15.59 -15.89 2.35
C GLN A 300 -14.60 -16.26 1.24
N ALA A 301 -14.74 -17.47 0.69
CA ALA A 301 -13.86 -17.99 -0.35
C ALA A 301 -12.36 -17.93 -0.02
N ALA A 302 -11.99 -18.03 1.27
CA ALA A 302 -10.61 -18.31 1.69
C ALA A 302 -10.38 -19.82 1.62
N TYR A 303 -9.99 -20.33 0.46
CA TYR A 303 -9.94 -21.77 0.20
C TYR A 303 -8.90 -22.52 1.03
N ASP A 304 -7.78 -21.91 1.40
CA ASP A 304 -6.73 -22.59 2.16
C ASP A 304 -6.87 -22.48 3.69
N ILE A 305 -7.95 -21.89 4.20
CA ILE A 305 -8.10 -21.62 5.64
C ILE A 305 -8.18 -22.91 6.48
N LYS A 306 -7.21 -23.08 7.37
CA LYS A 306 -7.07 -24.25 8.25
C LYS A 306 -7.29 -23.88 9.71
N HIS A 307 -6.90 -22.67 10.12
CA HIS A 307 -6.88 -22.26 11.52
C HIS A 307 -7.42 -20.86 11.72
N VAL A 308 -8.30 -20.72 12.72
CA VAL A 308 -8.69 -19.42 13.27
C VAL A 308 -8.47 -19.50 14.78
N LYS A 309 -7.58 -18.65 15.29
CA LYS A 309 -7.21 -18.61 16.70
C LYS A 309 -7.66 -17.28 17.31
N ILE A 310 -8.53 -17.35 18.30
CA ILE A 310 -8.96 -16.20 19.09
C ILE A 310 -8.12 -16.21 20.38
N LEU A 311 -7.52 -15.07 20.72
CA LEU A 311 -6.64 -14.94 21.88
C LEU A 311 -7.42 -14.43 23.10
N ASP A 312 -7.27 -15.12 24.23
CA ASP A 312 -7.84 -14.71 25.54
C ASP A 312 -6.96 -13.71 26.31
N GLU A 313 -5.68 -13.63 25.93
CA GLU A 313 -4.67 -12.79 26.56
C GLU A 313 -3.79 -12.09 25.51
N HIS A 314 -3.53 -10.81 25.75
CA HIS A 314 -2.63 -9.97 24.96
C HIS A 314 -2.22 -8.73 25.76
N TRP A 315 -1.08 -8.12 25.43
CA TRP A 315 -0.59 -6.93 26.16
C TRP A 315 -1.55 -5.72 26.07
N LEU A 316 -2.36 -5.64 24.99
CA LEU A 316 -3.40 -4.62 24.84
C LEU A 316 -4.60 -4.81 25.80
N LYS A 317 -4.73 -5.96 26.47
CA LYS A 317 -5.77 -6.20 27.49
C LYS A 317 -5.71 -5.18 28.63
N ALA A 318 -4.51 -4.77 29.02
CA ALA A 318 -4.30 -3.77 30.06
C ALA A 318 -4.84 -2.37 29.69
N ALA A 319 -5.04 -2.09 28.40
CA ALA A 319 -5.57 -0.83 27.91
C ALA A 319 -7.11 -0.82 27.80
N LEU A 320 -7.79 -1.94 28.11
CA LEU A 320 -9.25 -1.99 28.12
C LEU A 320 -9.83 -1.24 29.33
N PRO A 321 -10.95 -0.50 29.17
CA PRO A 321 -11.67 0.07 30.31
C PRO A 321 -12.08 -1.00 31.34
N SER A 322 -12.10 -0.63 32.62
CA SER A 322 -12.58 -1.55 33.67
C SER A 322 -14.04 -1.94 33.41
N GLY A 323 -14.32 -3.25 33.39
CA GLY A 323 -15.65 -3.78 33.08
C GLY A 323 -15.99 -3.80 31.59
N PHE A 324 -14.99 -3.64 30.70
CA PHE A 324 -15.19 -3.85 29.28
C PHE A 324 -15.75 -5.26 29.01
N ALA A 325 -16.95 -5.33 28.44
CA ALA A 325 -17.56 -6.58 28.04
C ALA A 325 -17.11 -6.93 26.62
N GLU A 326 -16.48 -8.11 26.47
CA GLU A 326 -16.11 -8.61 25.17
C GLU A 326 -17.35 -8.85 24.31
N SER A 327 -17.27 -8.43 23.06
CA SER A 327 -18.36 -8.58 22.09
C SER A 327 -18.40 -10.00 21.52
N SER A 328 -19.63 -10.45 21.26
CA SER A 328 -19.89 -11.63 20.43
C SER A 328 -19.84 -11.26 18.95
N PHE A 329 -19.43 -12.18 18.08
CA PHE A 329 -19.31 -11.95 16.65
C PHE A 329 -19.79 -13.11 15.79
N SER A 330 -20.17 -12.78 14.55
CA SER A 330 -20.47 -13.75 13.50
C SER A 330 -19.22 -14.11 12.70
N VAL A 331 -19.17 -15.36 12.24
CA VAL A 331 -18.14 -15.86 11.32
C VAL A 331 -18.81 -16.24 10.01
N ASN A 332 -18.37 -15.68 8.89
CA ASN A 332 -18.80 -16.09 7.55
C ASN A 332 -17.69 -16.92 6.88
N LEU A 333 -18.01 -18.18 6.56
CA LEU A 333 -17.15 -19.18 5.92
C LEU A 333 -17.70 -19.61 4.55
N VAL A 334 -18.66 -18.87 3.98
CA VAL A 334 -19.29 -19.20 2.70
C VAL A 334 -18.22 -19.39 1.62
N ASN A 335 -18.31 -20.50 0.88
CA ASN A 335 -17.35 -20.90 -0.14
C ASN A 335 -15.90 -21.09 0.35
N SER A 336 -15.63 -21.14 1.65
CA SER A 336 -14.30 -21.55 2.16
C SER A 336 -14.18 -23.07 2.21
N CYS A 337 -12.96 -23.62 2.19
CA CYS A 337 -12.74 -25.05 2.45
C CYS A 337 -12.46 -25.30 3.95
N ALA A 338 -13.09 -24.52 4.84
CA ALA A 338 -12.91 -24.66 6.28
C ALA A 338 -13.23 -26.09 6.74
N SER A 339 -12.26 -26.74 7.39
CA SER A 339 -12.47 -28.12 7.87
C SER A 339 -13.58 -28.19 8.93
N ARG A 340 -14.26 -29.34 9.04
CA ARG A 340 -15.27 -29.59 10.12
C ARG A 340 -14.70 -29.33 11.52
N LYS A 341 -13.41 -29.61 11.73
CA LYS A 341 -12.72 -29.32 13.00
C LYS A 341 -12.67 -27.82 13.29
N LEU A 342 -12.37 -27.00 12.28
CA LEU A 342 -12.35 -25.55 12.40
C LEU A 342 -13.75 -25.00 12.68
N VAL A 343 -14.76 -25.41 11.91
CA VAL A 343 -16.17 -25.00 12.11
C VAL A 343 -16.65 -25.32 13.52
N ARG A 344 -16.35 -26.55 14.00
CA ARG A 344 -16.68 -26.97 15.37
C ARG A 344 -15.96 -26.13 16.42
N ALA A 345 -14.65 -25.93 16.27
CA ALA A 345 -13.87 -25.12 17.21
C ALA A 345 -14.37 -23.67 17.30
N LEU A 346 -14.79 -23.09 16.17
CA LEU A 346 -15.41 -21.76 16.14
C LEU A 346 -16.79 -21.78 16.80
N SER A 347 -17.62 -22.78 16.52
CA SER A 347 -18.97 -22.89 17.11
C SER A 347 -18.96 -23.14 18.62
N GLU A 348 -17.91 -23.77 19.14
CA GLU A 348 -17.71 -24.00 20.58
C GLU A 348 -17.10 -22.80 21.30
N HIS A 349 -16.61 -21.78 20.57
CA HIS A 349 -15.96 -20.62 21.17
C HIS A 349 -16.99 -19.66 21.80
N PRO A 350 -16.83 -19.22 23.07
CA PRO A 350 -17.85 -18.48 23.82
C PRO A 350 -18.26 -17.13 23.22
N ARG A 351 -17.40 -16.53 22.39
CA ARG A 351 -17.66 -15.25 21.71
C ARG A 351 -18.25 -15.39 20.31
N VAL A 352 -18.28 -16.58 19.72
CA VAL A 352 -18.81 -16.76 18.38
C VAL A 352 -20.32 -16.97 18.50
N SER A 353 -21.10 -16.00 18.01
CA SER A 353 -22.56 -16.07 18.07
C SER A 353 -23.17 -16.91 16.97
N SER A 354 -22.53 -16.94 15.79
CA SER A 354 -22.97 -17.70 14.64
C SER A 354 -21.80 -18.02 13.71
N VAL A 355 -21.90 -19.16 13.03
CA VAL A 355 -20.98 -19.56 11.96
C VAL A 355 -21.83 -19.83 10.72
N GLU A 356 -21.74 -18.95 9.73
CA GLU A 356 -22.34 -19.13 8.41
C GLU A 356 -21.37 -19.97 7.58
N GLY A 357 -21.66 -21.26 7.45
CA GLY A 357 -20.77 -22.23 6.82
C GLY A 357 -20.94 -22.39 5.32
N PRO A 358 -20.09 -23.21 4.67
CA PRO A 358 -20.33 -23.81 3.35
C PRO A 358 -21.48 -24.84 3.40
N ASP A 359 -22.61 -24.39 3.94
CA ASP A 359 -23.92 -25.02 4.06
C ASP A 359 -24.24 -25.79 5.35
N ASP A 360 -25.44 -25.51 5.85
CA ASP A 360 -26.34 -26.41 6.58
C ASP A 360 -26.69 -27.68 5.75
N VAL A 361 -25.75 -28.24 4.99
CA VAL A 361 -25.88 -29.53 4.28
C VAL A 361 -25.60 -30.68 5.24
N GLU A 362 -26.43 -30.81 6.28
CA GLU A 362 -26.67 -32.14 6.84
C GLU A 362 -27.49 -33.02 5.86
N GLU A 363 -28.03 -32.47 4.76
CA GLU A 363 -28.95 -33.19 3.86
C GLU A 363 -28.47 -33.38 2.40
N PHE A 364 -27.45 -32.65 1.93
CA PHE A 364 -26.81 -32.99 0.66
C PHE A 364 -25.54 -33.78 0.95
N GLY A 365 -25.44 -34.97 0.37
CA GLY A 365 -24.31 -35.90 0.55
C GLY A 365 -22.95 -35.30 0.19
N PRO A 366 -21.88 -36.13 0.10
CA PRO A 366 -20.53 -35.66 -0.17
C PRO A 366 -20.53 -34.64 -1.33
N SER A 367 -19.83 -33.51 -1.15
CA SER A 367 -19.81 -32.45 -2.17
C SER A 367 -19.48 -33.06 -3.54
N PRO A 368 -19.98 -32.55 -4.68
CA PRO A 368 -19.73 -33.16 -5.99
C PRO A 368 -18.24 -33.41 -6.27
N MET A 369 -17.35 -32.56 -5.76
CA MET A 369 -15.91 -32.78 -5.76
C MET A 369 -15.52 -33.94 -4.84
N GLU A 370 -15.93 -33.94 -3.58
CA GLU A 370 -15.63 -35.03 -2.65
C GLU A 370 -16.21 -36.39 -3.10
N ALA A 371 -17.38 -36.39 -3.75
CA ALA A 371 -17.98 -37.56 -4.40
C ALA A 371 -17.17 -38.01 -5.63
N LEU A 372 -16.67 -37.07 -6.45
CA LEU A 372 -15.75 -37.37 -7.56
C LEU A 372 -14.43 -37.96 -7.05
N TRP A 373 -13.86 -37.38 -5.99
CA TRP A 373 -12.62 -37.85 -5.36
C TRP A 373 -12.79 -39.20 -4.66
N GLN A 374 -13.93 -39.45 -4.01
CA GLN A 374 -14.27 -40.76 -3.44
C GLN A 374 -14.53 -41.79 -4.55
N GLY A 375 -15.18 -41.42 -5.66
CA GLY A 375 -15.36 -42.27 -6.83
C GLY A 375 -14.06 -42.63 -7.54
N LEU A 376 -13.07 -41.74 -7.53
CA LEU A 376 -11.71 -41.98 -8.05
C LEU A 376 -10.89 -42.90 -7.12
N ARG A 377 -11.11 -42.87 -5.80
CA ARG A 377 -10.42 -43.73 -4.84
C ARG A 377 -11.08 -45.10 -4.62
N GLY A 378 -12.36 -45.24 -4.94
CA GLY A 378 -13.15 -46.44 -4.67
C GLY A 378 -13.10 -47.56 -5.73
N ARG A 379 -12.20 -47.47 -6.73
CA ARG A 379 -12.11 -48.47 -7.82
C ARG A 379 -10.68 -48.99 -8.02
N ALA A 380 -9.98 -49.27 -6.93
CA ALA A 380 -8.77 -50.07 -6.95
C ALA A 380 -8.98 -51.31 -6.08
N VAL A 381 -9.32 -52.40 -6.78
CA VAL A 381 -8.98 -53.80 -6.50
C VAL A 381 -9.45 -54.37 -5.15
N HIS A 382 -10.62 -54.99 -5.21
CA HIS A 382 -11.05 -56.02 -4.28
C HIS A 382 -11.14 -57.33 -5.07
N GLU A 383 -9.99 -58.00 -5.24
CA GLU A 383 -9.78 -59.36 -5.78
C GLU A 383 -8.38 -59.73 -5.26
N ASP A 384 -8.03 -60.83 -4.60
CA ASP A 384 -8.65 -62.03 -4.04
C ASP A 384 -7.63 -62.49 -2.94
N ASP A 385 -8.03 -62.83 -1.72
CA ASP A 385 -8.13 -64.23 -1.26
C ASP A 385 -7.20 -65.21 -2.01
N ASP A 386 -6.02 -65.48 -1.46
CA ASP A 386 -5.44 -66.82 -1.43
C ASP A 386 -4.45 -66.90 -0.25
N GLU A 387 -4.76 -67.83 0.64
CA GLU A 387 -3.91 -68.36 1.70
C GLU A 387 -2.62 -68.93 1.09
N ASP A 388 -1.46 -68.76 1.72
CA ASP A 388 -0.43 -69.80 1.89
C ASP A 388 0.84 -69.21 2.55
N ASP A 389 1.12 -69.76 3.73
CA ASP A 389 2.39 -70.34 4.19
C ASP A 389 3.72 -69.55 4.17
N GLU A 390 4.27 -69.51 5.40
CA GLU A 390 5.64 -69.90 5.78
C GLU A 390 6.84 -69.10 5.24
N ASP A 391 7.53 -68.48 6.23
CA ASP A 391 8.99 -68.51 6.43
C ASP A 391 9.94 -67.89 5.39
N ASP A 392 11.17 -67.70 5.88
CA ASP A 392 12.42 -67.26 5.24
C ASP A 392 12.54 -65.73 5.02
N GLU A 393 13.22 -65.03 5.93
CA GLU A 393 14.68 -64.89 6.00
C GLU A 393 15.29 -64.20 4.77
N ASP A 394 15.95 -63.08 5.08
CA ASP A 394 17.19 -62.59 4.49
C ASP A 394 17.24 -61.95 3.09
N ASP A 395 18.30 -61.14 2.99
CA ASP A 395 18.94 -60.51 1.85
C ASP A 395 18.33 -59.18 1.39
N GLU A 396 18.92 -58.05 1.80
CA GLU A 396 20.15 -57.44 1.24
C GLU A 396 19.88 -56.75 -0.11
N ASP A 397 20.25 -55.47 -0.13
CA ASP A 397 20.76 -54.70 -1.27
C ASP A 397 19.95 -54.70 -2.57
N ASP A 398 19.44 -53.52 -2.93
CA ASP A 398 20.01 -52.81 -4.08
C ASP A 398 19.43 -51.40 -4.21
N ASP A 399 20.35 -50.45 -4.08
CA ASP A 399 20.25 -49.10 -4.59
C ASP A 399 20.01 -49.16 -6.11
N ASP A 400 18.93 -48.56 -6.61
CA ASP A 400 18.91 -48.11 -7.99
C ASP A 400 18.16 -46.78 -8.14
N GLU A 401 18.97 -45.77 -8.47
CA GLU A 401 18.58 -44.45 -8.90
C GLU A 401 17.72 -44.53 -10.16
N SER A 402 16.55 -43.91 -10.16
CA SER A 402 15.84 -43.56 -11.40
C SER A 402 15.69 -42.05 -11.53
N ASP A 403 16.69 -41.51 -12.23
CA ASP A 403 16.76 -40.20 -12.87
C ASP A 403 15.59 -40.04 -13.87
N PHE A 404 14.53 -39.34 -13.45
CA PHE A 404 13.44 -38.92 -14.33
C PHE A 404 13.77 -37.55 -14.94
N GLY A 405 14.51 -37.57 -16.05
CA GLY A 405 14.64 -36.45 -16.96
C GLY A 405 13.31 -36.13 -17.65
N SER A 406 12.69 -35.01 -17.31
CA SER A 406 11.54 -34.47 -18.03
C SER A 406 12.01 -33.71 -19.28
N GLU A 407 12.01 -34.38 -20.43
CA GLU A 407 12.13 -33.72 -21.73
C GLU A 407 10.88 -32.90 -22.05
N GLY A 408 11.10 -31.64 -22.42
CA GLY A 408 10.08 -30.68 -22.80
C GLY A 408 9.44 -31.03 -24.14
N MET A 409 8.14 -31.32 -24.11
CA MET A 409 7.31 -31.51 -25.29
C MET A 409 6.85 -30.15 -25.81
N PHE A 410 7.62 -29.60 -26.75
CA PHE A 410 7.25 -28.47 -27.60
C PHE A 410 6.11 -28.92 -28.54
N THR A 411 4.95 -28.26 -28.50
CA THR A 411 3.91 -28.40 -29.53
C THR A 411 3.78 -27.10 -30.30
N ASP A 412 4.52 -27.03 -31.41
CA ASP A 412 4.25 -26.10 -32.50
C ASP A 412 2.98 -26.57 -33.23
N ARG A 413 1.92 -25.77 -33.17
CA ARG A 413 0.77 -25.94 -34.06
C ARG A 413 0.02 -24.61 -34.26
N THR A 414 0.48 -23.83 -35.22
CA THR A 414 -0.34 -22.78 -35.84
C THR A 414 -0.20 -22.86 -37.36
N GLU A 415 -1.15 -23.53 -38.01
CA GLU A 415 -1.42 -23.38 -39.43
C GLU A 415 -2.80 -22.72 -39.62
N ALA A 416 -2.74 -21.53 -40.21
CA ALA A 416 -3.64 -20.86 -41.14
C ALA A 416 -5.17 -21.05 -41.05
N THR A 417 -5.90 -19.93 -41.00
CA THR A 417 -6.98 -19.64 -41.97
C THR A 417 -7.20 -18.12 -42.07
N THR A 418 -6.59 -17.48 -43.06
CA THR A 418 -6.96 -16.15 -43.52
C THR A 418 -8.02 -16.28 -44.61
N MET A 419 -9.21 -15.72 -44.37
CA MET A 419 -10.22 -15.54 -45.40
C MET A 419 -10.02 -14.20 -46.11
N VAL A 420 -9.82 -14.28 -47.42
CA VAL A 420 -9.88 -13.19 -48.39
C VAL A 420 -11.35 -12.96 -48.76
N PRO A 421 -11.77 -11.70 -48.96
CA PRO A 421 -12.78 -11.41 -49.97
C PRO A 421 -12.21 -10.55 -51.08
N ASP A 422 -12.34 -11.06 -52.31
CA ASP A 422 -12.23 -10.34 -53.56
C ASP A 422 -13.41 -9.36 -53.70
N SER A 423 -13.14 -8.14 -54.17
CA SER A 423 -13.89 -7.48 -55.26
C SER A 423 -13.36 -6.08 -55.58
N ASP A 424 -12.73 -6.01 -56.76
CA ASP A 424 -12.96 -5.09 -57.87
C ASP A 424 -12.99 -3.56 -57.69
N ASP A 425 -11.99 -2.96 -58.36
CA ASP A 425 -12.07 -1.86 -59.32
C ASP A 425 -12.85 -0.58 -58.99
N THR A 426 -12.10 0.54 -58.90
CA THR A 426 -12.23 1.64 -59.87
C THR A 426 -11.09 2.65 -59.78
N SER A 427 -10.73 3.14 -60.95
CA SER A 427 -9.58 3.93 -61.38
C SER A 427 -9.64 5.44 -61.05
N SER A 428 -8.46 6.08 -60.95
CA SER A 428 -8.03 7.36 -61.57
C SER A 428 -6.87 7.96 -60.73
N GLU A 429 -5.62 7.87 -61.19
CA GLU A 429 -4.88 8.78 -62.10
C GLU A 429 -4.17 9.98 -61.43
N SER A 430 -2.96 10.24 -61.97
CA SER A 430 -1.96 11.31 -61.72
C SER A 430 -1.12 11.16 -60.44
N GLY A 431 0.20 10.90 -60.46
CA GLY A 431 1.32 11.51 -61.23
C GLY A 431 2.02 12.51 -60.28
N SER A 432 3.33 12.66 -60.11
CA SER A 432 4.63 12.27 -60.68
C SER A 432 5.67 12.62 -59.57
N ASP A 433 6.83 11.97 -59.37
CA ASP A 433 8.15 12.16 -60.00
C ASP A 433 9.16 11.49 -59.02
N LEU A 434 9.88 10.43 -59.41
CA LEU A 434 11.24 10.37 -59.96
C LEU A 434 12.42 10.78 -59.04
N ALA A 435 13.46 9.94 -59.14
CA ALA A 435 14.87 10.08 -58.73
C ALA A 435 15.22 9.67 -57.28
N ASP A 436 16.28 8.89 -57.01
CA ASP A 436 17.20 8.10 -57.82
C ASP A 436 18.04 7.22 -56.85
N GLU A 437 18.68 6.21 -57.42
CA GLU A 437 19.41 5.12 -56.79
C GLU A 437 20.68 5.53 -56.01
N GLY A 438 21.15 4.60 -55.15
CA GLY A 438 22.48 4.69 -54.55
C GLY A 438 22.88 3.52 -53.66
N VAL A 439 23.09 2.35 -54.24
CA VAL A 439 23.71 1.17 -53.62
C VAL A 439 25.21 1.41 -53.34
N VAL A 440 25.66 1.25 -52.09
CA VAL A 440 27.04 0.84 -51.76
C VAL A 440 27.04 -0.12 -50.58
N LEU A 441 27.45 -1.36 -50.85
CA LEU A 441 27.75 -2.39 -49.86
C LEU A 441 29.15 -2.17 -49.25
N SER A 442 29.26 -2.60 -47.99
CA SER A 442 30.39 -3.27 -47.33
C SER A 442 31.26 -2.50 -46.31
N ARG A 443 31.41 -3.19 -45.16
CA ARG A 443 32.50 -3.18 -44.16
C ARG A 443 32.73 -1.92 -43.32
N ALA A 444 32.27 -2.00 -42.05
CA ALA A 444 33.07 -1.63 -40.87
C ALA A 444 32.43 -2.20 -39.59
N GLY A 445 32.55 -3.51 -39.39
CA GLY A 445 32.57 -4.10 -38.05
C GLY A 445 33.98 -3.92 -37.46
N ALA A 446 34.06 -3.71 -36.15
CA ALA A 446 35.27 -3.49 -35.34
C ALA A 446 35.81 -2.05 -35.31
N GLN A 447 35.14 -1.15 -34.56
CA GLN A 447 35.76 -0.03 -33.83
C GLN A 447 34.72 0.71 -32.97
N LYS A 448 34.17 0.04 -31.93
CA LYS A 448 33.41 0.76 -30.89
C LYS A 448 33.31 0.01 -29.55
N ALA A 449 34.34 -0.76 -29.20
CA ALA A 449 34.38 -1.54 -27.95
C ALA A 449 35.55 -1.20 -27.01
N GLU A 450 36.41 -0.23 -27.30
CA GLU A 450 37.61 0.03 -26.47
C GLU A 450 37.71 1.44 -25.87
N GLY A 451 36.64 2.26 -25.95
CA GLY A 451 36.70 3.66 -25.53
C GLY A 451 36.23 3.99 -24.09
N ASN A 452 35.44 3.14 -23.43
CA ASN A 452 34.71 3.55 -22.21
C ASN A 452 34.84 2.63 -20.99
N ALA A 453 35.76 1.65 -21.00
CA ALA A 453 35.99 0.76 -19.86
C ALA A 453 37.12 1.23 -18.91
N ALA A 454 37.72 2.38 -19.15
CA ALA A 454 38.83 2.89 -18.35
C ALA A 454 38.40 4.14 -17.57
N LEU A 455 37.73 3.95 -16.44
CA LEU A 455 37.92 4.67 -15.17
C LEU A 455 36.72 4.39 -14.23
N LYS A 456 37.03 3.82 -13.05
CA LYS A 456 36.16 3.55 -11.88
C LYS A 456 35.40 2.21 -11.76
N GLY A 457 35.82 1.15 -12.46
CA GLY A 457 35.29 -0.21 -12.23
C GLY A 457 36.32 -1.36 -12.24
N GLY A 458 37.57 -1.10 -12.65
CA GLY A 458 38.54 -2.15 -12.98
C GLY A 458 38.90 -3.10 -11.83
N ARG A 459 39.11 -2.58 -10.62
CA ARG A 459 39.61 -3.40 -9.50
C ARG A 459 38.60 -4.42 -8.96
N ALA A 460 37.30 -4.11 -9.00
CA ALA A 460 36.27 -5.05 -8.55
C ALA A 460 36.05 -6.17 -9.58
N TYR A 461 36.12 -5.82 -10.87
CA TYR A 461 36.07 -6.81 -11.96
C TYR A 461 37.31 -7.70 -12.00
N GLU A 462 38.51 -7.15 -11.76
CA GLU A 462 39.75 -7.92 -11.63
C GLU A 462 39.69 -8.86 -10.42
N ALA A 463 39.17 -8.41 -9.26
CA ALA A 463 38.98 -9.27 -8.09
C ALA A 463 37.95 -10.38 -8.34
N ALA A 464 36.85 -10.09 -9.04
CA ALA A 464 35.84 -11.08 -9.41
C ALA A 464 36.32 -12.07 -10.49
N ALA A 465 37.19 -11.63 -11.40
CA ALA A 465 37.83 -12.48 -12.41
C ALA A 465 38.90 -13.39 -11.77
N ALA A 466 39.73 -12.85 -10.88
CA ALA A 466 40.68 -13.64 -10.09
C ALA A 466 39.96 -14.67 -9.20
N TYR A 467 38.81 -14.31 -8.62
CA TYR A 467 37.98 -15.24 -7.84
C TYR A 467 37.41 -16.38 -8.69
N ARG A 468 36.91 -16.07 -9.90
CA ARG A 468 36.43 -17.10 -10.84
C ARG A 468 37.56 -18.02 -11.32
N GLY A 469 38.75 -17.48 -11.59
CA GLY A 469 39.93 -18.26 -11.91
C GLY A 469 40.35 -19.21 -10.78
N ALA A 470 40.32 -18.73 -9.52
CA ALA A 470 40.64 -19.54 -8.36
C ALA A 470 39.60 -20.66 -8.11
N LEU A 471 38.31 -20.41 -8.34
CA LEU A 471 37.26 -21.43 -8.20
C LEU A 471 37.40 -22.59 -9.21
N VAL A 472 37.84 -22.30 -10.43
CA VAL A 472 38.07 -23.32 -11.47
C VAL A 472 39.25 -24.23 -11.12
N VAL A 473 40.30 -23.70 -10.48
CA VAL A 473 41.47 -24.47 -10.05
C VAL A 473 41.17 -25.35 -8.82
N LEU A 474 40.18 -24.96 -8.00
CA LEU A 474 39.83 -25.66 -6.75
C LEU A 474 38.73 -26.73 -6.91
N GLY A 475 38.17 -26.90 -8.12
CA GLY A 475 37.05 -27.81 -8.42
C GLY A 475 37.35 -29.32 -8.32
N GLY A 476 38.45 -29.74 -7.68
CA GLY A 476 38.83 -31.15 -7.59
C GLY A 476 39.49 -31.58 -6.28
N HIS A 477 39.55 -30.73 -5.24
CA HIS A 477 40.21 -31.08 -3.98
C HIS A 477 39.35 -30.76 -2.76
N SER A 478 38.96 -31.81 -2.02
CA SER A 478 38.26 -31.75 -0.73
C SER A 478 39.23 -31.55 0.46
N SER A 479 40.22 -30.67 0.31
CA SER A 479 41.11 -30.34 1.44
C SER A 479 40.59 -29.11 2.20
N THR A 480 40.78 -29.10 3.51
CA THR A 480 40.47 -27.97 4.39
C THR A 480 41.15 -26.67 3.94
N GLU A 481 42.32 -26.76 3.30
CA GLU A 481 43.06 -25.61 2.75
C GLU A 481 42.35 -24.98 1.54
N ALA A 482 41.70 -25.78 0.68
CA ALA A 482 40.92 -25.27 -0.45
C ALA A 482 39.70 -24.46 0.03
N LEU A 483 39.08 -24.90 1.13
CA LEU A 483 37.94 -24.21 1.74
C LEU A 483 38.35 -22.92 2.48
N GLU A 484 39.49 -22.93 3.20
CA GLU A 484 40.03 -21.71 3.80
C GLU A 484 40.37 -20.66 2.75
N LEU A 485 40.93 -21.07 1.61
CA LEU A 485 41.22 -20.19 0.49
C LEU A 485 39.94 -19.62 -0.13
N GLN A 486 38.91 -20.43 -0.33
CA GLN A 486 37.59 -19.97 -0.81
C GLN A 486 36.96 -18.94 0.14
N LEU A 487 37.06 -19.15 1.45
CA LEU A 487 36.52 -18.24 2.46
C LEU A 487 37.27 -16.90 2.45
N CYS A 488 38.60 -16.93 2.38
CA CYS A 488 39.44 -15.74 2.26
C CYS A 488 39.12 -14.94 0.99
N CYS A 489 38.94 -15.60 -0.16
CA CYS A 489 38.57 -14.91 -1.38
C CYS A 489 37.17 -14.27 -1.31
N ARG A 490 36.19 -14.92 -0.69
CA ARG A 490 34.84 -14.35 -0.49
C ARG A 490 34.86 -13.12 0.43
N LEU A 491 35.65 -13.16 1.49
CA LEU A 491 35.82 -12.02 2.41
C LEU A 491 36.51 -10.84 1.74
N ASN A 492 37.58 -11.09 0.98
CA ASN A 492 38.28 -10.04 0.23
C ASN A 492 37.40 -9.42 -0.86
N LEU A 493 36.59 -10.23 -1.55
CA LEU A 493 35.61 -9.74 -2.52
C LEU A 493 34.54 -8.87 -1.85
N SER A 494 34.01 -9.31 -0.70
CA SER A 494 33.02 -8.53 0.07
C SER A 494 33.60 -7.20 0.56
N GLN A 495 34.85 -7.19 1.02
CA GLN A 495 35.55 -5.96 1.41
C GLN A 495 35.78 -5.01 0.22
N ALA A 496 36.10 -5.54 -0.96
CA ALA A 496 36.25 -4.75 -2.18
C ALA A 496 34.93 -4.09 -2.60
N TYR A 497 33.80 -4.78 -2.48
CA TYR A 497 32.47 -4.21 -2.74
C TYR A 497 32.07 -3.14 -1.71
N LEU A 498 32.42 -3.31 -0.43
CA LEU A 498 32.19 -2.30 0.60
C LEU A 498 33.02 -1.04 0.35
N ASN A 499 34.27 -1.18 -0.08
CA ASN A 499 35.12 -0.04 -0.45
C ASN A 499 34.56 0.68 -1.70
N LEU A 500 34.07 -0.05 -2.70
CA LEU A 500 33.41 0.52 -3.87
C LEU A 500 32.11 1.26 -3.52
N ALA A 501 31.34 0.75 -2.55
CA ALA A 501 30.15 1.41 -2.02
C ALA A 501 30.49 2.76 -1.38
N ARG A 502 31.58 2.83 -0.60
CA ARG A 502 32.06 4.09 0.01
C ARG A 502 32.37 5.15 -1.04
N GLU A 503 32.92 4.75 -2.18
CA GLU A 503 33.37 5.63 -3.27
C GLU A 503 32.28 6.06 -4.29
N THR A 504 31.05 5.52 -4.20
CA THR A 504 29.98 5.76 -5.19
C THR A 504 28.74 6.46 -4.59
N SER A 505 27.88 7.05 -5.44
CA SER A 505 26.71 7.87 -5.04
C SER A 505 25.64 7.07 -4.26
N GLN A 506 24.69 7.77 -3.62
CA GLN A 506 23.68 7.20 -2.70
C GLN A 506 22.93 5.98 -3.25
N ASN A 507 22.52 5.97 -4.53
CA ASN A 507 21.80 4.83 -5.11
C ASN A 507 22.67 3.59 -5.31
N HIS A 508 23.98 3.76 -5.55
CA HIS A 508 24.92 2.64 -5.64
C HIS A 508 25.32 2.11 -4.26
N ARG A 509 25.33 2.96 -3.22
CA ARG A 509 25.53 2.53 -1.82
C ARG A 509 24.49 1.53 -1.37
N HIS A 510 23.21 1.78 -1.65
CA HIS A 510 22.11 0.88 -1.26
C HIS A 510 22.25 -0.52 -1.87
N ASN A 511 22.51 -0.58 -3.18
CA ASN A 511 22.65 -1.84 -3.91
C ASN A 511 23.92 -2.60 -3.48
N ALA A 512 25.03 -1.91 -3.25
CA ALA A 512 26.26 -2.53 -2.76
C ALA A 512 26.12 -3.04 -1.32
N THR A 513 25.40 -2.33 -0.44
CA THR A 513 25.09 -2.79 0.92
C THR A 513 24.18 -4.02 0.90
N LYS A 514 23.15 -4.06 0.04
CA LYS A 514 22.30 -5.26 -0.15
C LYS A 514 23.13 -6.47 -0.61
N LEU A 515 24.06 -6.27 -1.55
CA LEU A 515 24.92 -7.35 -2.05
C LEU A 515 25.89 -7.85 -0.97
N ALA A 516 26.48 -6.96 -0.17
CA ALA A 516 27.34 -7.30 0.94
C ALA A 516 26.58 -8.08 2.04
N GLN A 517 25.36 -7.67 2.37
CA GLN A 517 24.51 -8.39 3.33
C GLN A 517 24.16 -9.80 2.83
N LYS A 518 23.85 -9.96 1.53
CA LYS A 518 23.59 -11.27 0.91
C LYS A 518 24.84 -12.17 0.98
N ALA A 519 26.03 -11.63 0.72
CA ALA A 519 27.29 -12.36 0.83
C ALA A 519 27.59 -12.79 2.29
N CYS A 520 27.36 -11.92 3.28
CA CYS A 520 27.50 -12.26 4.70
C CYS A 520 26.57 -13.40 5.12
N ARG A 521 25.27 -13.33 4.77
CA ARG A 521 24.30 -14.40 5.10
C ARG A 521 24.67 -15.73 4.44
N ALA A 522 25.18 -15.70 3.21
CA ALA A 522 25.67 -16.90 2.54
C ALA A 522 26.91 -17.50 3.24
N ALA A 523 27.82 -16.66 3.74
CA ALA A 523 28.98 -17.11 4.51
C ALA A 523 28.58 -17.69 5.88
N GLU A 524 27.62 -17.08 6.58
CA GLU A 524 27.06 -17.60 7.84
C GLU A 524 26.41 -18.98 7.64
N LYS A 525 25.64 -19.15 6.57
CA LYS A 525 25.00 -20.44 6.25
C LYS A 525 26.04 -21.53 5.94
N ALA A 526 27.10 -21.19 5.21
CA ALA A 526 28.20 -22.11 4.91
C ALA A 526 28.96 -22.54 6.18
N LEU A 527 29.26 -21.59 7.08
CA LEU A 527 29.89 -21.88 8.38
C LEU A 527 28.99 -22.73 9.28
N ALA A 528 27.69 -22.48 9.29
CA ALA A 528 26.73 -23.27 10.06
C ALA A 528 26.60 -24.71 9.52
N MET A 529 26.70 -24.91 8.20
CA MET A 529 26.74 -26.24 7.59
C MET A 529 28.03 -26.98 7.96
N GLN A 530 29.19 -26.32 7.91
CA GLN A 530 30.47 -26.93 8.29
C GLN A 530 30.52 -27.34 9.77
N ALA A 531 29.98 -26.50 10.66
CA ALA A 531 29.90 -26.80 12.10
C ALA A 531 29.02 -28.04 12.41
N LYS A 532 28.07 -28.39 11.53
CA LYS A 532 27.28 -29.62 11.64
C LYS A 532 28.02 -30.86 11.14
N VAL A 533 28.89 -30.72 10.14
CA VAL A 533 29.63 -31.83 9.52
C VAL A 533 30.81 -32.29 10.38
N GLU A 534 31.51 -31.37 11.07
CA GLU A 534 32.81 -31.70 11.68
C GLU A 534 32.77 -32.17 13.15
N GLY A 535 31.61 -32.23 13.82
CA GLY A 535 31.43 -32.97 15.08
C GLY A 535 32.44 -32.72 16.24
N GLY A 536 33.19 -31.61 16.25
CA GLY A 536 34.36 -31.43 17.13
C GLY A 536 34.89 -29.99 17.20
N PRO A 537 35.97 -29.70 17.95
CA PRO A 537 36.21 -28.44 18.67
C PRO A 537 36.72 -27.27 17.80
N VAL A 538 36.05 -26.98 16.70
CA VAL A 538 36.29 -25.79 15.84
C VAL A 538 35.59 -24.54 16.41
N ARG A 539 34.87 -24.71 17.52
CA ARG A 539 34.03 -23.70 18.18
C ARG A 539 34.79 -22.43 18.60
N TRP A 540 36.10 -22.48 18.83
CA TRP A 540 36.87 -21.29 19.24
C TRP A 540 37.41 -20.45 18.07
N LYS A 541 37.83 -21.07 16.95
CA LYS A 541 38.27 -20.35 15.75
C LYS A 541 37.10 -19.67 15.04
N VAL A 542 35.96 -20.35 14.95
CA VAL A 542 34.72 -19.76 14.41
C VAL A 542 34.24 -18.60 15.27
N LYS A 543 34.32 -18.72 16.61
CA LYS A 543 33.93 -17.65 17.54
C LYS A 543 34.87 -16.45 17.50
N ALA A 544 36.18 -16.66 17.27
CA ALA A 544 37.13 -15.59 17.05
C ALA A 544 36.88 -14.86 15.72
N HIS A 545 36.54 -15.59 14.65
CA HIS A 545 36.13 -14.99 13.38
C HIS A 545 34.78 -14.27 13.46
N PHE A 546 33.82 -14.81 14.20
CA PHE A 546 32.53 -14.15 14.45
C PHE A 546 32.72 -12.81 15.17
N ARG A 547 33.56 -12.79 16.21
CA ARG A 547 33.93 -11.55 16.92
C ARG A 547 34.63 -10.54 16.01
N LYS A 548 35.43 -10.99 15.05
CA LYS A 548 36.09 -10.11 14.08
C LYS A 548 35.10 -9.51 13.07
N VAL A 549 34.15 -10.30 12.59
CA VAL A 549 33.07 -9.83 11.69
C VAL A 549 32.12 -8.88 12.43
N GLU A 550 31.78 -9.19 13.68
CA GLU A 550 30.94 -8.35 14.53
C GLU A 550 31.64 -7.03 14.89
N ALA A 551 32.94 -7.05 15.18
CA ALA A 551 33.74 -5.84 15.38
C ALA A 551 33.80 -4.97 14.12
N LEU A 552 33.97 -5.56 12.93
CA LEU A 552 33.94 -4.82 11.66
C LEU A 552 32.55 -4.22 11.37
N ARG A 553 31.48 -4.92 11.76
CA ARG A 553 30.10 -4.42 11.66
C ARG A 553 29.85 -3.23 12.59
N LEU A 554 30.38 -3.27 13.81
CA LEU A 554 30.26 -2.17 14.78
C LEU A 554 31.07 -0.94 14.35
N ILE A 555 32.31 -1.12 13.87
CA ILE A 555 33.13 -0.03 13.31
C ILE A 555 32.40 0.62 12.12
N SER A 556 31.78 -0.18 11.23
CA SER A 556 31.01 0.36 10.11
C SER A 556 29.74 1.11 10.54
N LEU A 557 29.21 0.85 11.73
CA LEU A 557 28.01 1.51 12.27
C LEU A 557 28.39 2.83 12.96
N GLU A 558 29.50 2.84 13.70
CA GLU A 558 30.09 4.04 14.30
C GLU A 558 30.56 5.02 13.22
N ASP A 559 31.21 4.53 12.16
CA ASP A 559 31.60 5.36 11.00
C ASP A 559 30.38 5.97 10.28
N ALA A 560 29.27 5.23 10.20
CA ALA A 560 28.02 5.70 9.59
C ALA A 560 27.30 6.76 10.46
N LEU A 561 27.39 6.64 11.78
CA LEU A 561 26.88 7.62 12.75
C LEU A 561 27.77 8.87 12.84
N ALA A 562 29.09 8.71 12.68
CA ALA A 562 30.03 9.82 12.57
C ALA A 562 29.80 10.63 11.27
N ALA A 563 29.62 9.93 10.14
CA ALA A 563 29.32 10.58 8.86
C ALA A 563 27.95 11.30 8.86
N SER A 564 26.96 10.80 9.60
CA SER A 564 25.65 11.48 9.72
C SER A 564 25.70 12.70 10.64
N SER A 565 26.56 12.70 11.66
CA SER A 565 26.75 13.85 12.57
C SER A 565 27.59 14.97 11.94
N GLU A 566 28.59 14.66 11.11
CA GLU A 566 29.33 15.67 10.34
C GLU A 566 28.47 16.34 9.26
N SER A 567 27.51 15.63 8.65
CA SER A 567 26.55 16.23 7.72
C SER A 567 25.57 17.22 8.37
N VAL A 568 25.32 17.11 9.68
CA VAL A 568 24.48 18.07 10.43
C VAL A 568 25.30 19.30 10.85
N ALA A 569 26.60 19.16 11.06
CA ALA A 569 27.47 20.29 11.45
C ALA A 569 27.78 21.25 10.29
N LEU A 570 27.85 20.74 9.05
CA LEU A 570 28.22 21.53 7.86
C LEU A 570 27.10 22.41 7.28
N GLU A 571 25.86 22.31 7.78
CA GLU A 571 24.75 23.19 7.39
C GLU A 571 24.53 24.39 8.34
N SER A 572 25.41 24.59 9.35
CA SER A 572 25.21 25.62 10.39
C SER A 572 25.98 26.94 10.21
N ASP A 573 26.75 27.12 9.12
CA ASP A 573 27.48 28.37 8.88
C ASP A 573 26.71 29.34 7.95
N ALA A 574 25.78 30.11 8.54
CA ALA A 574 25.30 31.38 7.99
C ALA A 574 24.91 32.36 9.13
N PRO A 575 25.07 33.69 8.94
CA PRO A 575 25.41 34.60 10.02
C PRO A 575 24.22 35.11 10.83
N SER A 576 24.52 35.38 12.10
CA SER A 576 23.70 36.01 13.12
C SER A 576 22.94 37.26 12.65
N LEU A 577 21.61 37.24 12.79
CA LEU A 577 20.78 38.44 12.89
C LEU A 577 19.85 38.34 14.11
N SER A 578 20.24 39.13 15.12
CA SER A 578 19.43 39.88 16.08
C SER A 578 18.32 39.17 16.87
N ARG A 579 18.64 38.87 18.13
CA ARG A 579 17.94 39.30 19.36
C ARG A 579 16.55 39.92 19.14
N GLN A 580 15.50 39.11 19.28
CA GLN A 580 14.17 39.48 19.79
C GLN A 580 13.31 38.22 19.70
N ASN A 581 13.35 37.33 20.71
CA ASN A 581 12.30 36.31 20.98
C ASN A 581 12.54 35.42 22.22
N GLU A 582 13.38 35.82 23.19
CA GLU A 582 13.65 35.00 24.40
C GLU A 582 12.93 35.48 25.68
N GLU A 583 11.75 36.11 25.58
CA GLU A 583 11.01 36.58 26.78
C GLU A 583 9.56 36.08 26.92
N LEU A 584 9.14 35.02 26.21
CA LEU A 584 7.73 34.56 26.28
C LEU A 584 7.49 33.08 26.61
N LEU A 585 8.48 32.34 27.09
CA LEU A 585 8.32 30.92 27.46
C LEU A 585 8.89 30.52 28.84
N CYS A 586 8.91 31.46 29.80
CA CYS A 586 9.18 31.15 31.22
C CYS A 586 8.11 31.75 32.12
N SER A 587 6.87 31.26 32.02
CA SER A 587 5.82 31.45 33.03
C SER A 587 4.68 30.49 32.74
N ASN A 588 4.74 29.27 33.27
CA ASN A 588 3.58 28.46 33.68
C ASN A 588 4.04 27.11 34.26
N ALA A 589 4.56 27.17 35.48
CA ALA A 589 4.46 26.07 36.43
C ALA A 589 4.30 26.72 37.80
N ILE A 590 3.14 26.52 38.45
CA ILE A 590 2.92 26.37 39.90
C ILE A 590 1.41 26.46 40.16
N GLY A 591 0.87 25.41 40.79
CA GLY A 591 -0.29 25.51 41.68
C GLY A 591 -1.54 24.75 41.24
N HIS A 592 -1.73 23.54 41.77
CA HIS A 592 -2.87 23.21 42.65
C HIS A 592 -2.82 21.74 43.09
N HIS A 593 -2.40 21.53 44.33
CA HIS A 593 -2.82 20.40 45.17
C HIS A 593 -3.11 20.95 46.56
N SER A 594 -4.41 21.09 46.84
CA SER A 594 -5.03 21.15 48.17
C SER A 594 -6.52 20.92 47.97
#